data_AF-A0A6J5XV49-F1
#
_entry.id   AF-A0A6J5XV49-F1
#
_cell.length_a   1.000
_cell.length_b   1.000
_cell.length_c   1.000
_cell.angle_alpha   90.00
_cell.angle_beta   90.00
_cell.angle_gamma   90.00
#
_symmetry.space_group_name_H-M   'P 1'
#
loop_
_entity.id
_entity.type
_entity.pdbx_description
1 polymer ?
#
loop_
_entity_poly.entity_id
_entity_poly.type
_entity_poly.pdbx_seq_one_letter_code
_entity_poly.pdbx_strand_id
1 'polypeptide(L)'
;MGDSSASYIHMVHHLIEECIIFNMSKEECMEALSKHANIKPIITSTVWKELEKENKEFFEAYTKNREARASEMEITKQRIEKMLFDLSQKDSSDDDDDEK
;
A
#
# COMPACT_ATOMS: atom_id res chain seq x y z
N MET A 1 -14.70 -25.01 27.98
CA MET A 1 -13.82 -25.28 26.81
C MET A 1 -14.50 -24.78 25.54
N GLY A 2 -14.73 -23.47 25.45
CA GLY A 2 -15.28 -22.84 24.26
C GLY A 2 -14.69 -21.46 24.17
N ASP A 3 -13.46 -21.35 23.65
CA ASP A 3 -12.79 -20.05 23.45
C ASP A 3 -11.64 -20.08 22.43
N SER A 4 -11.27 -21.23 21.86
CA SER A 4 -10.16 -21.30 20.90
C SER A 4 -10.48 -20.65 19.57
N SER A 5 -11.72 -20.77 19.08
CA SER A 5 -12.14 -20.19 17.80
C SER A 5 -12.33 -18.68 17.89
N ALA A 6 -13.00 -18.18 18.94
CA ALA A 6 -13.18 -16.75 19.15
C ALA A 6 -11.84 -16.04 19.34
N SER A 7 -10.94 -16.60 20.17
CA SER A 7 -9.59 -16.06 20.35
C SER A 7 -8.80 -16.02 19.04
N TYR A 8 -8.88 -17.08 18.21
CA TYR A 8 -8.22 -17.10 16.91
C TYR A 8 -8.76 -16.02 15.97
N ILE A 9 -10.08 -15.83 15.90
CA ILE A 9 -10.67 -14.78 15.05
C ILE A 9 -10.28 -13.38 15.53
N HIS A 10 -10.26 -13.13 16.85
CA HIS A 10 -9.79 -11.84 17.38
C HIS A 10 -8.31 -11.58 17.05
N MET A 11 -7.46 -12.60 17.12
CA MET A 11 -6.05 -12.49 16.72
C MET A 11 -5.94 -12.15 15.23
N VAL A 12 -6.70 -12.82 14.35
CA VAL A 12 -6.70 -12.52 12.91
C VAL A 12 -7.22 -11.11 12.64
N HIS A 13 -8.27 -10.69 13.34
CA HIS A 13 -8.81 -9.33 13.23
C HIS A 13 -7.76 -8.29 13.61
N HIS A 14 -7.07 -8.46 14.74
CA HIS A 14 -6.02 -7.55 15.17
C HIS A 14 -4.89 -7.43 14.13
N LEU A 15 -4.45 -8.55 13.57
CA LEU A 15 -3.43 -8.55 12.51
C LEU A 15 -3.91 -7.84 11.24
N ILE A 16 -5.20 -7.93 10.92
CA ILE A 16 -5.80 -7.17 9.82
C ILE A 16 -5.78 -5.66 10.12
N GLU A 17 -6.09 -5.24 11.35
CA GLU A 17 -6.01 -3.84 11.77
C GLU A 17 -4.57 -3.30 11.61
N GLU A 18 -3.56 -4.07 11.99
CA GLU A 18 -2.15 -3.72 11.77
C GLU A 18 -1.85 -3.56 10.27
N CYS A 19 -2.29 -4.49 9.42
CA CYS A 19 -2.13 -4.37 7.97
C CYS A 19 -2.80 -3.10 7.40
N ILE A 20 -3.96 -2.71 7.92
CA ILE A 20 -4.66 -1.49 7.53
C ILE A 20 -3.87 -0.25 7.93
N ILE A 21 -3.26 -0.24 9.13
CA ILE A 21 -2.38 0.85 9.58
C ILE A 21 -1.17 1.01 8.64
N PHE A 22 -0.60 -0.10 8.16
CA PHE A 22 0.46 -0.10 7.15
C PHE A 22 -0.04 0.23 5.73
N ASN A 23 -1.30 0.60 5.57
CA ASN A 23 -1.88 1.03 4.30
C ASN A 23 -1.81 -0.07 3.24
N MET A 24 -1.90 -1.34 3.66
CA MET A 24 -1.89 -2.52 2.78
C MET A 24 -3.26 -2.76 2.12
N SER A 25 -3.24 -3.26 0.88
CA SER A 25 -4.42 -3.79 0.21
C SER A 25 -4.84 -5.10 0.86
N LYS A 26 -6.02 -5.57 0.50
CA LYS A 26 -6.49 -6.88 0.94
C LYS A 26 -5.54 -8.00 0.49
N GLU A 27 -5.02 -7.91 -0.73
CA GLU A 27 -4.09 -8.87 -1.32
C GLU A 27 -2.75 -8.86 -0.59
N GLU A 28 -2.20 -7.67 -0.34
CA GLU A 28 -0.98 -7.49 0.45
C GLU A 28 -1.14 -8.03 1.87
N CYS A 29 -2.29 -7.76 2.52
CA CYS A 29 -2.63 -8.32 3.83
C CYS A 29 -2.71 -9.85 3.81
N MET A 30 -3.37 -10.45 2.80
CA MET A 30 -3.44 -11.91 2.65
C MET A 30 -2.05 -12.54 2.49
N GLU A 31 -1.19 -11.95 1.67
CA GLU A 31 0.18 -12.44 1.47
C GLU A 31 1.00 -12.30 2.76
N ALA A 32 0.95 -11.13 3.41
CA ALA A 32 1.70 -10.85 4.63
C ALA A 32 1.32 -11.82 5.76
N LEU A 33 0.02 -12.00 6.02
CA LEU A 33 -0.44 -12.89 7.09
C LEU A 33 -0.19 -14.37 6.76
N SER A 34 -0.22 -14.75 5.49
CA SER A 34 0.17 -16.10 5.07
C SER A 34 1.65 -16.35 5.30
N LYS A 35 2.51 -15.40 4.93
CA LYS A 35 3.96 -15.57 5.00
C LYS A 35 4.53 -15.43 6.41
N HIS A 36 4.01 -14.47 7.18
CA HIS A 36 4.60 -14.08 8.47
C HIS A 36 3.85 -14.66 9.67
N ALA A 37 2.55 -14.95 9.54
CA ALA A 37 1.73 -15.49 10.62
C ALA A 37 1.17 -16.90 10.33
N ASN A 38 1.50 -17.50 9.16
CA ASN A 38 1.03 -18.82 8.73
C ASN A 38 -0.51 -18.94 8.72
N ILE A 39 -1.23 -17.84 8.45
CA ILE A 39 -2.68 -17.81 8.35
C ILE A 39 -3.07 -18.11 6.90
N LYS A 40 -3.99 -19.07 6.70
CA LYS A 40 -4.47 -19.39 5.34
C LYS A 40 -5.14 -18.15 4.71
N PRO A 41 -4.80 -17.76 3.46
CA PRO A 41 -5.37 -16.57 2.80
C PRO A 41 -6.90 -16.51 2.81
N ILE A 42 -7.56 -17.68 2.72
CA ILE A 42 -9.03 -17.76 2.76
C ILE A 42 -9.61 -17.26 4.09
N ILE A 43 -8.92 -17.48 5.21
CA ILE A 43 -9.32 -17.01 6.54
C ILE A 43 -9.23 -15.48 6.58
N THR A 44 -8.07 -14.92 6.23
CA THR A 44 -7.87 -13.46 6.15
C THR A 44 -8.88 -12.80 5.21
N SER A 45 -9.10 -13.37 4.01
CA SER A 45 -10.09 -12.86 3.07
C SER A 45 -11.51 -12.87 3.65
N THR A 46 -11.86 -13.89 4.44
CA THR A 46 -13.21 -14.01 5.00
C THR A 46 -13.42 -12.98 6.10
N VAL A 47 -12.48 -12.88 7.05
CA VAL A 47 -12.57 -11.90 8.14
C VAL A 47 -12.56 -10.48 7.58
N TRP A 48 -11.68 -10.17 6.63
CA TRP A 48 -11.64 -8.85 5.97
C TRP A 48 -12.97 -8.48 5.32
N LYS A 49 -13.61 -9.42 4.59
CA LYS A 49 -14.91 -9.16 3.94
C LYS A 49 -16.02 -8.86 4.95
N GLU A 50 -16.05 -9.56 6.08
CA GLU A 50 -17.05 -9.26 7.12
C GLU A 50 -16.76 -7.90 7.78
N LEU A 51 -15.50 -7.55 8.03
CA LEU A 51 -15.12 -6.23 8.54
C LEU A 51 -15.53 -5.10 7.59
N GLU A 52 -15.30 -5.28 6.29
CA GLU A 52 -15.69 -4.34 5.24
C GLU A 52 -17.22 -4.16 5.17
N LYS A 53 -17.96 -5.26 5.32
CA LYS A 53 -19.43 -5.24 5.33
C LYS A 53 -20.00 -4.54 6.57
N GLU A 54 -19.37 -4.71 7.73
CA GLU A 54 -19.79 -4.07 8.99
C GLU A 54 -19.35 -2.59 9.07
N ASN A 55 -18.22 -2.23 8.43
CA ASN A 55 -17.59 -0.91 8.53
C ASN A 55 -17.42 -0.24 7.16
N LYS A 56 -18.48 -0.22 6.35
CA LYS A 56 -18.42 0.21 4.93
C LYS A 56 -17.79 1.58 4.73
N GLU A 57 -18.25 2.58 5.47
CA GLU A 57 -17.78 3.96 5.32
C GLU A 57 -16.27 4.08 5.59
N PHE A 58 -15.76 3.32 6.57
CA PHE A 58 -14.33 3.26 6.86
C PHE A 58 -13.54 2.66 5.70
N PHE A 59 -13.96 1.50 5.18
CA PHE A 59 -13.24 0.84 4.09
C PHE A 59 -13.32 1.59 2.75
N GLU A 60 -14.42 2.31 2.49
CA GLU A 60 -14.51 3.22 1.35
C GLU A 60 -13.54 4.39 1.46
N ALA A 61 -13.48 5.05 2.62
CA ALA A 61 -12.56 6.14 2.87
C ALA A 61 -11.09 5.67 2.84
N TYR A 62 -10.83 4.50 3.43
CA TYR A 62 -9.53 3.85 3.41
C TYR A 62 -9.07 3.60 1.96
N THR A 63 -9.89 2.94 1.14
CA THR A 63 -9.56 2.63 -0.26
C THR A 63 -9.25 3.90 -1.06
N LYS A 64 -10.11 4.94 -0.95
CA LYS A 64 -9.90 6.23 -1.61
C LYS A 64 -8.59 6.89 -1.18
N ASN A 65 -8.28 6.89 0.11
CA ASN A 65 -7.03 7.47 0.62
C ASN A 65 -5.79 6.71 0.12
N ARG A 66 -5.87 5.37 0.03
CA ARG A 66 -4.78 4.57 -0.56
C ARG A 66 -4.52 4.93 -2.02
N GLU A 67 -5.58 5.03 -2.82
CA GLU A 67 -5.49 5.39 -4.24
C GLU A 67 -4.94 6.81 -4.44
N ALA A 68 -5.37 7.76 -3.61
CA ALA A 68 -4.84 9.12 -3.62
C ALA A 68 -3.33 9.14 -3.34
N ARG A 69 -2.87 8.43 -2.30
CA ARG A 69 -1.45 8.30 -1.98
C ARG A 69 -0.64 7.65 -3.11
N ALA A 70 -1.17 6.58 -3.71
CA ALA A 70 -0.51 5.91 -4.83
C ALA A 70 -0.35 6.87 -6.03
N SER A 71 -1.39 7.66 -6.32
CA SER A 71 -1.39 8.65 -7.39
C SER A 71 -0.39 9.78 -7.12
N GLU A 72 -0.34 10.30 -5.89
CA GLU A 72 0.62 11.33 -5.48
C GLU A 72 2.07 10.86 -5.59
N MET A 73 2.36 9.61 -5.18
CA MET A 73 3.68 9.01 -5.33
C MET A 73 4.08 8.89 -6.80
N GLU A 74 3.18 8.45 -7.67
CA GLU A 74 3.43 8.34 -9.11
C GLU A 74 3.68 9.71 -9.77
N ILE A 75 2.87 10.72 -9.44
CA ILE A 75 3.06 12.10 -9.91
C ILE A 75 4.43 12.62 -9.45
N THR A 76 4.79 12.36 -8.19
CA THR A 76 6.08 12.80 -7.63
C THR A 76 7.24 12.14 -8.36
N LYS A 77 7.15 10.83 -8.63
CA LYS A 77 8.14 10.09 -9.40
C LYS A 77 8.31 10.66 -10.81
N GLN A 78 7.22 10.90 -11.53
CA GLN A 78 7.25 11.48 -12.89
C GLN A 78 7.88 12.88 -12.91
N ARG A 79 7.60 13.71 -11.89
CA ARG A 79 8.23 15.04 -11.75
C ARG A 79 9.73 14.94 -11.53
N ILE A 80 10.18 13.99 -10.70
CA ILE A 80 11.61 13.75 -10.45
C ILE A 80 12.29 13.27 -11.73
N GLU A 81 11.70 12.31 -12.45
CA GLU A 81 12.23 11.82 -13.72
C GLU A 81 12.36 12.93 -14.76
N LYS A 82 11.36 13.82 -14.87
CA LYS A 82 11.41 14.98 -15.77
C LYS A 82 12.54 15.94 -15.40
N MET A 83 12.68 16.30 -14.12
CA MET A 83 13.76 17.19 -13.68
C MET A 83 15.14 16.59 -13.95
N LEU A 84 15.31 15.27 -13.75
CA LEU A 84 16.55 14.56 -14.05
C LEU A 84 16.88 14.59 -15.55
N PHE A 85 15.87 14.44 -16.41
CA PHE A 85 16.02 14.54 -17.86
C PHE A 85 16.43 15.95 -18.31
N ASP A 86 15.76 16.99 -17.80
CA ASP A 86 16.04 18.39 -18.15
C ASP A 86 17.46 18.80 -17.73
N LEU A 87 17.98 18.30 -16.60
CA LEU A 87 19.36 18.51 -16.16
C LEU A 87 20.36 17.84 -17.12
N SER A 88 20.10 16.60 -17.54
CA SER A 88 20.98 15.89 -18.48
C SER A 88 21.10 16.56 -19.85
N GLN A 89 20.09 17.32 -20.28
CA GLN A 89 20.16 18.07 -21.54
C GLN A 89 20.96 19.37 -21.42
N LYS A 90 21.09 19.92 -20.20
CA LYS A 90 21.75 21.20 -19.97
C LYS A 90 23.28 21.08 -19.95
N ASP A 91 23.81 19.97 -19.44
CA ASP A 91 25.26 19.69 -19.40
C ASP A 91 25.87 19.44 -20.80
N SER A 92 25.06 19.23 -21.84
CA SER A 92 25.54 19.00 -23.21
C SER A 92 25.66 20.25 -24.10
N SER A 93 25.47 21.46 -23.54
CA SER A 93 25.35 22.72 -24.32
C SER A 93 26.42 23.77 -24.04
N ASP A 94 27.43 23.49 -23.21
CA ASP A 94 28.44 24.49 -22.79
C ASP A 94 29.84 24.30 -23.43
N ASP A 95 29.93 23.82 -24.68
CA ASP A 95 31.22 23.54 -25.37
C ASP A 95 31.45 24.32 -26.68
N ASP A 96 30.78 25.45 -26.92
CA ASP A 96 31.03 26.30 -28.09
C ASP A 96 31.01 27.81 -27.74
N ASP A 97 32.02 28.31 -27.03
CA ASP A 97 32.40 29.74 -27.09
C ASP A 97 33.78 29.94 -26.45
N ASP A 98 34.86 29.77 -27.23
CA ASP A 98 36.08 30.60 -27.14
C ASP A 98 37.15 30.12 -28.15
N GLU A 99 37.15 30.68 -29.36
CA GLU A 99 38.40 30.89 -30.09
C GLU A 99 38.33 32.21 -30.87
N LYS A 100 39.13 33.18 -30.43
CA LYS A 100 39.29 34.52 -31.02
C LYS A 100 40.68 34.67 -31.60
#